data_AF-A0A7J5B6M7-F1
#
_entry.id   AF-A0A7J5B6M7-F1
#
_cell.length_a   1.000
_cell.length_b   1.000
_cell.length_c   1.000
_cell.angle_alpha   90.00
_cell.angle_beta   90.00
_cell.angle_gamma   90.00
#
_symmetry.space_group_name_H-M   'P 1'
#
loop_
_entity.id
_entity.type
_entity.pdbx_description
1 polymer ?
#
loop_
_entity_poly.entity_id
_entity_poly.type
_entity_poly.pdbx_seq_one_letter_code
_entity_poly.pdbx_strand_id
1 'polypeptide(L)'
;MNALEQAEKRVRDAQADVEAKRQVFAAARARSSAVTPGGLEDVDHGVLSGTTRKFSQRANTRRMNAYDAEARAAGALDVAEKALEAAHRGVELAHQNAPIEYTREQLEAATHVRTWRGWERIVRVNRSSVKVFRAAGEDDLVKLAKILEVR
;
A
#
# COMPACT_ATOMS: atom_id res chain seq x y z
N MET A 1 10.24 -19.28 -3.51
CA MET A 1 9.65 -18.18 -2.74
C MET A 1 8.21 -18.00 -3.21
N ASN A 2 7.26 -18.48 -2.42
CA ASN A 2 5.82 -18.45 -2.71
C ASN A 2 5.32 -17.00 -2.82
N ALA A 3 4.23 -16.74 -3.56
CA ALA A 3 3.67 -15.40 -3.72
C ALA A 3 3.32 -14.73 -2.38
N LEU A 4 2.88 -15.54 -1.41
CA LEU A 4 2.59 -15.11 -0.05
C LEU A 4 3.86 -14.68 0.71
N GLU A 5 4.92 -15.49 0.68
CA GLU A 5 6.22 -15.14 1.29
C GLU A 5 6.79 -13.86 0.68
N GLN A 6 6.63 -13.65 -0.62
CA GLN A 6 7.04 -12.41 -1.29
C GLN A 6 6.22 -11.20 -0.82
N ALA A 7 4.90 -11.36 -0.63
CA ALA A 7 4.02 -10.30 -0.15
C ALA A 7 4.34 -9.94 1.32
N GLU A 8 4.54 -10.93 2.18
CA GLU A 8 4.96 -10.73 3.58
C GLU A 8 6.32 -10.04 3.69
N LYS A 9 7.28 -10.45 2.85
CA LYS A 9 8.58 -9.76 2.77
C LYS A 9 8.41 -8.29 2.41
N ARG A 10 7.55 -7.96 1.44
CA ARG A 10 7.27 -6.56 1.06
C ARG A 10 6.66 -5.76 2.21
N VAL A 11 5.77 -6.36 3.01
CA VAL A 11 5.23 -5.71 4.23
C VAL A 11 6.37 -5.41 5.20
N ARG A 12 7.26 -6.37 5.47
CA ARG A 12 8.40 -6.16 6.37
C ARG A 12 9.33 -5.05 5.87
N ASP A 13 9.65 -5.05 4.58
CA ASP A 13 10.50 -4.03 3.97
C ASP A 13 9.84 -2.65 4.04
N ALA A 14 8.52 -2.56 3.79
CA ALA A 14 7.75 -1.31 3.89
C ALA A 14 7.63 -0.81 5.34
N GLN A 15 7.47 -1.69 6.33
CA GLN A 15 7.47 -1.33 7.75
C GLN A 15 8.81 -0.73 8.17
N ALA A 16 9.92 -1.34 7.74
CA ALA A 16 11.25 -0.82 8.00
C ALA A 16 11.48 0.57 7.37
N ASP A 17 10.97 0.79 6.14
CA ASP A 17 11.06 2.10 5.49
C ASP A 17 10.22 3.16 6.22
N VAL A 18 8.96 2.85 6.59
CA VAL A 18 8.11 3.75 7.38
C VAL A 18 8.80 4.15 8.67
N GLU A 19 9.37 3.20 9.41
CA GLU A 19 10.07 3.50 10.66
C GLU A 19 11.29 4.41 10.43
N ALA A 20 12.09 4.14 9.39
CA ALA A 20 13.19 5.02 9.01
C ALA A 20 12.71 6.44 8.65
N LYS A 21 11.61 6.57 7.89
CA LYS A 21 11.05 7.89 7.53
C LYS A 21 10.44 8.61 8.73
N ARG A 22 9.84 7.89 9.68
CA ARG A 22 9.33 8.46 10.95
C ARG A 22 10.44 9.08 11.77
N GLN A 23 11.58 8.40 11.88
CA GLN A 23 12.75 8.94 12.58
C GLN A 23 13.29 10.21 11.89
N VAL A 24 13.38 10.20 10.56
CA VAL A 24 13.80 11.38 9.79
C VAL A 24 12.83 12.55 9.96
N PHE A 25 11.52 12.28 9.90
CA PHE A 25 10.49 13.29 10.12
C PHE A 25 10.54 13.87 11.54
N ALA A 26 10.64 13.02 12.57
CA ALA A 26 10.80 13.45 13.95
C ALA A 26 12.04 14.34 14.14
N ALA A 27 13.18 13.97 13.54
CA ALA A 27 14.39 14.78 13.58
C ALA A 27 14.27 16.09 12.78
N ALA A 28 13.49 16.12 11.70
CA ALA A 28 13.22 17.35 10.95
C ALA A 28 12.31 18.30 11.75
N ARG A 29 11.24 17.76 12.35
CA ARG A 29 10.31 18.49 13.22
C ARG A 29 10.97 19.04 14.50
N ALA A 30 11.88 18.29 15.11
CA ALA A 30 12.67 18.78 16.24
C ALA A 30 13.54 19.98 15.83
N ARG A 31 14.13 19.93 14.62
CA ARG A 31 14.96 21.02 14.09
C ARG A 31 14.14 22.26 13.73
N SER A 32 12.97 22.11 13.10
CA SER A 32 12.10 23.24 12.79
C SER A 32 11.61 23.90 14.08
N SER A 33 11.11 23.11 15.04
CA SER A 33 10.68 23.60 16.36
C SER A 33 11.78 24.40 17.08
N ALA A 34 13.02 23.91 17.07
CA ALA A 34 14.16 24.59 17.69
C ALA A 34 14.54 25.93 17.02
N VAL A 35 14.23 26.11 15.73
CA VAL A 35 14.55 27.34 14.97
C VAL A 35 13.39 28.35 14.99
N THR A 36 12.19 27.91 15.34
CA THR A 36 10.99 28.74 15.51
C THR A 36 10.98 29.38 16.90
N PRO A 37 11.03 30.73 17.01
CA PRO A 37 10.92 31.41 18.30
C PRO A 37 9.55 31.12 18.94
N GLY A 38 9.54 30.58 20.15
CA GLY A 38 8.30 30.17 20.85
C GLY A 38 7.82 28.75 20.52
N GLY A 39 8.53 28.01 19.66
CA GLY A 39 8.14 26.66 19.23
C GLY A 39 7.07 26.65 18.13
N LEU A 40 6.69 25.45 17.69
CA LEU A 40 5.68 25.23 16.65
C LEU A 40 4.24 25.06 17.20
N GLU A 41 4.07 25.04 18.52
CA GLU A 41 2.78 24.69 19.16
C GLU A 41 1.77 25.84 19.15
N ASP A 42 2.21 27.11 19.12
CA ASP A 42 1.34 28.29 19.33
C ASP A 42 1.47 29.39 18.25
N VAL A 43 1.90 29.01 17.03
CA VAL A 43 2.12 29.88 15.86
C VAL A 43 3.45 30.65 15.86
N ASP A 44 4.15 30.68 14.71
CA ASP A 44 5.42 31.41 14.55
C ASP A 44 5.18 32.93 14.64
N HIS A 45 5.34 33.47 15.84
CA HIS A 45 5.22 34.90 16.11
C HIS A 45 6.20 35.75 15.30
N GLY A 46 7.32 35.18 14.84
CA GLY A 46 8.27 35.87 13.96
C GLY A 46 7.78 36.03 12.52
N VAL A 47 6.83 35.20 12.08
CA VAL A 47 6.18 35.29 10.76
C VAL A 47 4.92 36.15 10.82
N LEU A 48 4.08 35.99 11.86
CA LEU A 48 2.81 36.71 11.98
C LEU A 48 2.95 38.19 12.34
N SER A 49 3.87 38.52 13.23
CA SER A 49 3.91 39.89 13.80
C SER A 49 4.72 40.87 12.94
N GLY A 50 5.55 40.40 12.02
CA GLY A 50 6.60 41.24 11.41
C GLY A 50 7.60 41.82 12.43
N THR A 51 7.48 41.51 13.73
CA THR A 51 8.23 42.14 14.83
C THR A 51 9.38 41.27 15.35
N THR A 52 10.15 40.64 14.47
CA THR A 52 11.55 40.41 14.86
C THR A 52 12.20 41.79 15.01
N ARG A 53 12.62 42.16 16.24
CA ARG A 53 13.22 43.48 16.55
C ARG A 53 14.31 43.92 15.55
N LYS A 54 14.98 42.97 14.88
CA LYS A 54 15.86 43.21 13.73
C LYS A 54 15.68 42.10 12.68
N PHE A 55 15.40 42.48 11.45
CA PHE A 55 15.39 41.56 10.31
C PHE A 55 16.80 40.96 10.10
N SER A 56 16.86 39.64 9.93
CA SER A 56 18.10 38.94 9.56
C SER A 56 17.80 37.92 8.48
N GLN A 57 18.25 38.21 7.25
CA GLN A 57 18.06 37.32 6.10
C GLN A 57 18.61 35.93 6.37
N ARG A 58 19.81 35.82 6.99
CA ARG A 58 20.44 34.54 7.32
C ARG A 58 19.61 33.70 8.29
N ALA A 59 19.02 34.34 9.31
CA ALA A 59 18.16 33.64 10.27
C ALA A 59 16.84 33.19 9.62
N ASN A 60 16.26 34.03 8.77
CA ASN A 60 15.03 33.70 8.06
C ASN A 60 15.24 32.54 7.06
N THR A 61 16.32 32.58 6.27
CA THR A 61 16.68 31.49 5.35
C THR A 61 16.91 30.17 6.11
N ARG A 62 17.57 30.20 7.27
CA ARG A 62 17.74 28.99 8.10
C ARG A 62 16.40 28.40 8.55
N ARG A 63 15.45 29.26 8.92
CA ARG A 63 14.10 28.84 9.34
C ARG A 63 13.31 28.23 8.19
N MET A 64 13.25 28.92 7.05
CA MET A 64 12.56 28.41 5.86
C MET A 64 13.15 27.09 5.38
N ASN A 65 14.48 26.95 5.38
CA ASN A 65 15.13 25.68 5.05
C ASN A 65 14.75 24.54 6.02
N ALA A 66 14.51 24.84 7.30
CA ALA A 66 14.07 23.85 8.27
C ALA A 66 12.61 23.44 8.03
N TYR A 67 11.73 24.39 7.70
CA TYR A 67 10.34 24.12 7.31
C TYR A 67 10.26 23.30 6.03
N ASP A 68 11.05 23.65 5.01
CA ASP A 68 11.10 22.88 3.77
C ASP A 68 11.61 21.45 4.01
N ALA A 69 12.60 21.28 4.90
CA ALA A 69 13.11 19.95 5.25
C ALA A 69 12.07 19.11 5.99
N GLU A 70 11.30 19.71 6.90
CA GLU A 70 10.17 19.05 7.57
C GLU A 70 9.08 18.66 6.57
N ALA A 71 8.66 19.58 5.68
CA ALA A 71 7.64 19.31 4.67
C ALA A 71 8.06 18.18 3.72
N ARG A 72 9.32 18.15 3.27
CA ARG A 72 9.85 17.04 2.46
C ARG A 72 9.85 15.71 3.23
N ALA A 73 10.23 15.73 4.51
CA ALA A 73 10.22 14.52 5.35
C ALA A 73 8.80 14.01 5.61
N ALA A 74 7.83 14.91 5.82
CA ALA A 74 6.42 14.58 5.97
C ALA A 74 5.85 13.94 4.70
N GLY A 75 6.13 14.52 3.53
CA GLY A 75 5.70 13.95 2.24
C GLY A 75 6.31 12.58 1.98
N ALA A 76 7.58 12.37 2.33
CA ALA A 76 8.23 11.06 2.21
C ALA A 76 7.61 10.02 3.17
N LEU A 77 7.23 10.42 4.38
CA LEU A 77 6.55 9.55 5.34
C LEU A 77 5.15 9.15 4.84
N ASP A 78 4.35 10.09 4.35
CA ASP A 78 3.01 9.82 3.79
C ASP A 78 3.07 8.81 2.63
N VAL A 79 4.06 8.96 1.73
CA VAL A 79 4.28 8.00 0.63
C VAL A 79 4.64 6.61 1.16
N ALA A 80 5.51 6.52 2.17
CA ALA A 80 5.89 5.25 2.78
C ALA A 80 4.71 4.57 3.50
N GLU A 81 3.87 5.32 4.21
CA GLU A 81 2.69 4.80 4.89
C GLU A 81 1.65 4.26 3.89
N LYS A 82 1.43 4.97 2.76
CA LYS A 82 0.60 4.47 1.66
C LYS A 82 1.16 3.20 1.02
N ALA A 83 2.48 3.10 0.88
CA ALA A 83 3.13 1.90 0.37
C ALA A 83 2.95 0.71 1.33
N LEU A 84 3.05 0.94 2.64
CA LEU A 84 2.77 -0.08 3.66
C LEU A 84 1.32 -0.56 3.60
N GLU A 85 0.35 0.35 3.50
CA GLU A 85 -1.07 0.00 3.35
C GLU A 85 -1.32 -0.82 2.06
N ALA A 86 -0.69 -0.45 0.95
CA ALA A 86 -0.76 -1.22 -0.30
C ALA A 86 -0.13 -2.62 -0.16
N ALA A 87 0.98 -2.74 0.58
CA ALA A 87 1.62 -4.03 0.83
C ALA A 87 0.73 -4.95 1.69
N HIS A 88 0.07 -4.42 2.73
CA HIS A 88 -0.90 -5.17 3.54
C HIS A 88 -2.07 -5.69 2.69
N ARG A 89 -2.65 -4.83 1.84
CA ARG A 89 -3.68 -5.25 0.87
C ARG A 89 -3.18 -6.34 -0.07
N GLY A 90 -1.92 -6.27 -0.48
CA GLY A 90 -1.28 -7.32 -1.29
C GLY A 90 -1.23 -8.68 -0.60
N VAL A 91 -0.97 -8.73 0.71
CA VAL A 91 -0.99 -9.97 1.51
C VAL A 91 -2.41 -10.52 1.62
N GLU A 92 -3.39 -9.67 1.93
CA GLU A 92 -4.80 -10.09 2.00
C GLU A 92 -5.28 -10.69 0.67
N LEU A 93 -4.95 -10.04 -0.45
CA LEU A 93 -5.27 -10.55 -1.77
C LEU A 93 -4.53 -11.86 -2.08
N ALA A 94 -3.29 -12.02 -1.61
CA ALA A 94 -2.55 -13.28 -1.77
C ALA A 94 -3.20 -14.43 -1.00
N HIS A 95 -3.70 -14.17 0.21
CA HIS A 95 -4.48 -15.16 0.98
C HIS A 95 -5.81 -15.50 0.30
N GLN A 96 -6.57 -14.50 -0.15
CA GLN A 96 -7.86 -14.70 -0.79
C GLN A 96 -7.78 -15.43 -2.13
N ASN A 97 -6.67 -15.25 -2.84
CA ASN A 97 -6.42 -15.85 -4.15
C ASN A 97 -5.44 -17.03 -4.08
N ALA A 98 -5.15 -17.56 -2.90
CA ALA A 98 -4.40 -18.80 -2.79
C ALA A 98 -5.25 -19.95 -3.39
N PRO A 99 -4.75 -20.68 -4.38
CA PRO A 99 -5.48 -21.81 -4.93
C PRO A 99 -5.59 -22.92 -3.87
N ILE A 100 -6.82 -23.40 -3.67
CA ILE A 100 -7.11 -24.60 -2.89
C ILE A 100 -6.82 -25.79 -3.79
N GLU A 101 -6.05 -26.76 -3.28
CA GLU A 101 -5.78 -27.98 -4.03
C GLU A 101 -7.08 -28.73 -4.30
N TYR A 102 -7.31 -29.06 -5.57
CA TYR A 102 -8.43 -29.86 -6.01
C TYR A 102 -7.97 -30.93 -6.99
N THR A 103 -8.64 -32.07 -6.95
CA THR A 103 -8.44 -33.17 -7.89
C THR A 103 -9.24 -32.93 -9.16
N ARG A 104 -8.85 -33.62 -10.25
CA ARG A 104 -9.59 -33.55 -11.50
C ARG A 104 -11.02 -34.09 -11.37
N GLU A 105 -11.21 -35.14 -10.57
CA GLU A 105 -12.52 -35.74 -10.31
C GLU A 105 -13.45 -34.75 -9.60
N GLN A 106 -12.93 -34.02 -8.60
CA GLN A 106 -13.68 -32.94 -7.94
C GLN A 106 -14.06 -31.83 -8.92
N LEU A 107 -13.18 -31.46 -9.86
CA LEU A 107 -13.49 -30.46 -10.86
C LEU A 107 -14.58 -30.94 -11.85
N GLU A 108 -14.55 -32.21 -12.25
CA GLU A 108 -15.55 -32.78 -13.16
C GLU A 108 -16.92 -32.97 -12.47
N ALA A 109 -16.93 -33.18 -11.15
CA ALA A 109 -18.15 -33.24 -10.34
C ALA A 109 -18.67 -31.86 -9.90
N ALA A 110 -17.83 -30.83 -9.94
CA ALA A 110 -18.19 -29.47 -9.52
C ALA A 110 -19.23 -28.83 -10.45
N THR A 111 -19.99 -27.89 -9.88
CA THR A 111 -20.94 -27.06 -10.62
C THR A 111 -20.42 -25.63 -10.81
N HIS A 112 -19.54 -25.18 -9.93
CA HIS A 112 -18.97 -23.84 -9.93
C HIS A 112 -17.45 -23.88 -9.72
N VAL A 113 -16.78 -22.91 -10.31
CA VAL A 113 -15.36 -22.65 -10.06
C VAL A 113 -15.19 -21.23 -9.56
N ARG A 114 -14.25 -21.04 -8.64
CA ARG A 114 -13.82 -19.71 -8.20
C ARG A 114 -12.63 -19.27 -9.02
N THR A 115 -12.73 -18.10 -9.62
CA THR A 115 -11.63 -17.39 -10.26
C THR A 115 -11.36 -16.09 -9.50
N TRP A 116 -10.38 -15.29 -9.97
CA TRP A 116 -10.12 -13.96 -9.41
C TRP A 116 -11.34 -13.02 -9.47
N ARG A 117 -12.32 -13.30 -10.34
CA ARG A 117 -13.56 -12.51 -10.48
C ARG A 117 -14.66 -12.94 -9.51
N GLY A 118 -14.56 -14.11 -8.89
CA GLY A 118 -15.59 -14.69 -8.04
C GLY A 118 -16.01 -16.09 -8.48
N TRP A 119 -17.20 -16.50 -8.09
CA TRP A 119 -17.78 -17.80 -8.43
C TRP A 119 -18.46 -17.75 -9.80
N GLU A 120 -18.04 -18.63 -10.71
CA GLU A 120 -18.57 -18.75 -12.06
C GLU A 120 -19.12 -20.17 -12.28
N ARG A 121 -20.27 -20.29 -12.96
CA ARG A 121 -20.91 -21.59 -13.22
C ARG A 121 -20.18 -22.35 -14.33
N ILE A 122 -19.90 -23.63 -14.12
CA ILE A 122 -19.27 -24.48 -15.11
C ILE A 122 -20.29 -24.85 -16.20
N VAL A 123 -19.88 -24.68 -17.46
CA VAL A 123 -20.63 -25.14 -18.63
C VAL A 123 -19.99 -26.43 -19.17
N ARG A 124 -18.66 -26.47 -19.23
CA ARG A 124 -17.92 -27.61 -19.76
C ARG A 124 -16.51 -27.66 -19.21
N VAL A 125 -16.08 -28.83 -18.76
CA VAL A 125 -14.68 -29.09 -18.39
C VAL A 125 -13.93 -29.65 -19.60
N ASN A 126 -12.81 -29.02 -19.96
CA ASN A 126 -11.86 -29.52 -20.96
C ASN A 126 -10.56 -29.96 -20.28
N ARG A 127 -9.67 -30.61 -21.03
CA ARG A 127 -8.40 -31.14 -20.52
C ARG A 127 -7.52 -30.09 -19.81
N SER A 128 -7.48 -28.85 -20.29
CA SER A 128 -6.59 -27.79 -19.79
C SER A 128 -7.31 -26.51 -19.38
N SER A 129 -8.64 -26.50 -19.43
CA SER A 129 -9.46 -25.31 -19.21
C SER A 129 -10.89 -25.66 -18.85
N VAL A 130 -11.62 -24.73 -18.25
CA VAL A 130 -13.04 -24.84 -17.95
C VAL A 130 -13.76 -23.72 -18.67
N LYS A 131 -14.81 -24.07 -19.42
CA LYS A 131 -15.74 -23.12 -20.01
C LYS A 131 -16.76 -22.73 -18.93
N VAL A 132 -16.83 -21.45 -18.61
CA VAL A 132 -17.70 -20.90 -17.57
C VAL A 132 -18.74 -19.97 -18.18
N PHE A 133 -19.93 -19.98 -17.60
CA PHE A 133 -21.02 -19.09 -17.97
C PHE A 133 -20.85 -17.74 -17.28
N ARG A 134 -20.82 -16.64 -18.05
CA ARG A 134 -20.73 -15.28 -17.50
C ARG A 134 -22.03 -14.52 -17.68
N ALA A 135 -22.55 -14.47 -18.89
CA ALA A 135 -23.81 -13.82 -19.22
C ALA A 135 -24.51 -14.54 -20.37
N ALA A 136 -25.75 -14.17 -20.66
CA ALA A 136 -26.49 -14.75 -21.76
C ALA A 136 -25.74 -14.48 -23.09
N GLY A 137 -25.28 -15.55 -23.75
CA GLY A 137 -24.51 -15.46 -24.99
C GLY A 137 -23.00 -15.20 -24.81
N GLU A 138 -22.53 -15.06 -23.57
CA GLU A 138 -21.11 -14.85 -23.26
C GLU A 138 -20.60 -15.94 -22.32
N ASP A 139 -19.94 -16.93 -22.90
CA ASP A 139 -19.16 -17.91 -22.17
C ASP A 139 -17.67 -17.58 -22.27
N ASP A 140 -16.93 -17.78 -21.17
CA ASP A 140 -15.49 -17.55 -21.13
C ASP A 140 -14.73 -18.87 -20.91
N LEU A 141 -13.47 -18.92 -21.31
CA LEU A 141 -12.61 -20.09 -21.16
C LEU A 141 -11.49 -19.78 -20.15
N VAL A 142 -11.60 -20.40 -18.98
CA VAL A 142 -10.66 -20.22 -17.86
C VAL A 142 -9.65 -21.35 -17.87
N LYS A 143 -8.35 -21.04 -17.90
CA LYS A 143 -7.29 -22.05 -17.77
C LYS A 143 -7.30 -22.66 -16.37
N LEU A 144 -7.02 -23.96 -16.24
CA LEU A 144 -6.99 -24.64 -14.93
C LEU A 144 -6.07 -23.95 -13.92
N ALA A 145 -4.92 -23.45 -14.37
CA ALA A 145 -3.98 -22.71 -13.51
C ALA A 145 -4.52 -21.39 -12.93
N LYS A 146 -5.69 -20.90 -13.39
CA LYS A 146 -6.35 -19.69 -12.90
C LYS A 146 -7.55 -19.99 -12.00
N ILE A 147 -7.89 -21.26 -11.81
CA ILE A 147 -8.96 -21.69 -10.92
C ILE A 147 -8.39 -21.75 -9.51
N LEU A 148 -9.09 -21.12 -8.58
CA LEU A 148 -8.69 -20.99 -7.20
C LEU A 148 -9.39 -22.02 -6.30
N GLU A 149 -10.63 -22.39 -6.63
CA GLU A 149 -11.45 -23.30 -5.82
C GLU A 149 -12.52 -23.93 -6.74
N VAL A 150 -13.04 -25.10 -6.36
CA VAL A 150 -14.11 -25.80 -7.06
C VAL A 150 -15.20 -26.22 -6.06
N ARG A 151 -16.48 -26.13 -6.46
CA ARG A 151 -17.64 -26.51 -5.64
C ARG A 151 -18.74 -27.17 -6.47
#